data_AF-A0A7Y2CK18-F1
#
_entry.id   AF-A0A7Y2CK18-F1
#
_cell.length_a   1.000
_cell.length_b   1.000
_cell.length_c   1.000
_cell.angle_alpha   90.00
_cell.angle_beta   90.00
_cell.angle_gamma   90.00
#
_symmetry.space_group_name_H-M   'P 1'
#
loop_
_entity.id
_entity.type
_entity.pdbx_description
1 polymer ?
#
loop_
_entity_poly.entity_id
_entity_poly.type
_entity_poly.pdbx_seq_one_letter_code
_entity_poly.pdbx_strand_id
1 'polypeptide(L)' 'SWHPVPLLFRGGDTYVDDTEAFGETVCRRGALGRFPSKHLMANALASVGRLNKFGA' A
#
# COMPACT_ATOMS: atom_id res chain seq x y z
N SER A 1 -11.15 15.78 -5.49
CA SER A 1 -11.75 14.43 -5.47
C SER A 1 -11.73 13.91 -4.05
N TRP A 2 -12.88 13.49 -3.50
CA TRP A 2 -12.97 12.89 -2.16
C TRP A 2 -12.97 11.34 -2.22
N HIS A 3 -13.13 10.77 -3.41
CA HIS A 3 -13.20 9.33 -3.60
C HIS A 3 -11.82 8.68 -3.41
N PRO A 4 -11.77 7.50 -2.75
CA PRO A 4 -10.54 6.72 -2.68
C PRO A 4 -10.11 6.30 -4.09
N VAL A 5 -8.80 6.22 -4.29
CA VAL A 5 -8.20 5.82 -5.57
C VAL A 5 -7.54 4.46 -5.45
N PRO A 6 -7.56 3.63 -6.52
CA PRO A 6 -6.85 2.36 -6.55
C PRO A 6 -5.36 2.54 -6.31
N LEU A 7 -4.76 1.62 -5.55
CA LEU A 7 -3.33 1.58 -5.29
C LEU A 7 -2.84 0.13 -5.28
N LEU A 8 -1.66 -0.08 -5.86
CA LEU A 8 -0.94 -1.36 -5.86
C LEU A 8 0.50 -1.12 -5.41
N PHE A 9 1.00 -1.97 -4.51
CA PHE A 9 2.43 -2.12 -4.28
C PHE A 9 2.92 -3.42 -4.90
N ARG A 10 4.11 -3.38 -5.50
CA ARG A 10 4.76 -4.55 -6.08
C ARG A 10 6.24 -4.48 -5.80
N GLY A 11 6.78 -5.52 -5.16
CA GLY A 11 8.19 -5.65 -4.83
C GLY A 11 8.53 -5.21 -3.40
N GLY A 12 9.77 -5.46 -2.99
CA GLY A 12 10.12 -5.46 -1.57
C GLY A 12 9.51 -6.64 -0.82
N ASP A 13 9.56 -6.58 0.50
CA ASP A 13 8.90 -7.52 1.41
C ASP A 13 7.44 -7.09 1.62
N THR A 14 6.65 -7.16 0.55
CA THR A 14 5.20 -6.88 0.57
C THR A 14 4.40 -8.17 0.55
N TYR A 15 3.37 -8.26 1.38
CA TYR A 15 2.37 -9.31 1.29
C TYR A 15 1.66 -9.30 -0.07
N VAL A 16 1.51 -10.47 -0.68
CA VAL A 16 0.73 -10.68 -1.91
C VAL A 16 -0.63 -11.23 -1.50
N ASP A 17 -1.70 -10.50 -1.83
CA ASP A 17 -3.07 -10.94 -1.57
C ASP A 17 -3.64 -11.75 -2.74
N ASP A 18 -4.88 -12.22 -2.59
CA ASP A 18 -5.56 -13.07 -3.58
C ASP A 18 -6.15 -12.25 -4.75
N THR A 19 -5.79 -10.97 -4.92
CA THR A 19 -6.31 -10.16 -6.02
C THR A 19 -5.52 -10.36 -7.31
N GLU A 20 -6.23 -10.58 -8.41
CA GLU A 20 -5.62 -10.94 -9.71
C GLU A 20 -5.67 -9.81 -10.75
N ALA A 21 -6.21 -8.65 -10.41
CA ALA A 21 -6.37 -7.52 -11.33
C ALA A 21 -6.28 -6.16 -10.63
N PHE A 22 -6.00 -5.11 -11.40
CA PHE A 22 -5.90 -3.73 -10.90
C PHE A 22 -7.11 -2.90 -11.36
N GLY A 23 -7.82 -2.29 -10.41
CA GLY A 23 -8.99 -1.45 -10.66
C GLY A 23 -9.80 -1.18 -9.39
N GLU A 24 -10.76 -0.25 -9.46
CA GLU A 24 -11.54 0.24 -8.31
C GLU A 24 -12.23 -0.87 -7.53
N THR A 25 -12.88 -1.80 -8.23
CA THR A 25 -13.64 -2.88 -7.59
C THR A 25 -12.74 -3.91 -6.92
N VAL A 26 -11.59 -4.21 -7.54
CA VAL A 26 -10.67 -5.25 -7.04
C VAL A 26 -9.82 -4.71 -5.88
N CYS A 27 -9.27 -3.49 -6.02
CA CYS A 27 -8.53 -2.82 -4.95
C CYS A 27 -9.39 -2.54 -3.71
N ARG A 28 -10.73 -2.55 -3.83
CA ARG A 28 -11.63 -2.47 -2.67
C ARG A 28 -11.51 -3.68 -1.72
N ARG A 29 -11.01 -4.82 -2.21
CA ARG A 29 -10.85 -6.07 -1.45
C ARG A 29 -9.38 -6.39 -1.13
N GLY A 30 -8.44 -5.64 -1.69
CA GLY A 30 -7.01 -5.87 -1.49
C GLY A 30 -6.56 -5.64 -0.05
N ALA A 31 -5.47 -6.30 0.35
CA ALA A 31 -4.97 -6.33 1.72
C ALA A 31 -4.42 -4.98 2.21
N LEU A 32 -4.08 -4.06 1.30
CA LEU A 32 -3.64 -2.69 1.65
C LEU A 32 -4.76 -1.87 2.32
N GLY A 33 -6.02 -2.22 2.08
CA GLY A 33 -7.16 -1.48 2.59
C GLY A 33 -7.19 -0.01 2.14
N ARG A 34 -7.86 0.85 2.92
CA ARG A 34 -7.97 2.29 2.67
C ARG A 34 -7.15 3.07 3.69
N PHE A 35 -6.22 3.89 3.22
CA PHE A 35 -5.42 4.76 4.08
C PHE A 35 -5.18 6.15 3.44
N PRO A 36 -4.83 7.18 4.23
CA PRO A 36 -4.50 8.51 3.69
C PRO A 36 -3.23 8.52 2.84
N SER A 37 -3.26 9.17 1.67
CA SER A 37 -2.13 9.19 0.70
C SER A 37 -0.80 9.67 1.28
N LYS A 38 -0.80 10.50 2.34
CA LYS A 38 0.42 10.95 3.02
C LYS A 38 1.25 9.79 3.62
N HIS A 39 0.64 8.63 3.87
CA HIS A 39 1.35 7.45 4.38
C HIS A 39 1.91 6.57 3.27
N LEU A 40 1.68 6.89 1.99
CA LEU A 40 2.14 6.09 0.85
C LEU A 40 3.66 5.88 0.90
N MET A 41 4.42 6.97 1.00
CA MET A 41 5.88 6.91 0.99
C MET A 41 6.43 6.13 2.18
N ALA A 42 5.85 6.31 3.37
CA ALA A 42 6.27 5.58 4.56
C ALA A 42 6.07 4.07 4.40
N ASN A 43 4.92 3.62 3.87
CA ASN A 43 4.66 2.21 3.59
C ASN A 43 5.61 1.66 2.51
N ALA A 44 5.85 2.43 1.44
CA ALA A 44 6.77 2.03 0.37
C ALA A 44 8.22 1.88 0.86
N LEU A 45 8.68 2.75 1.76
CA LEU A 45 10.01 2.66 2.36
C LEU A 45 10.10 1.49 3.35
N ALA A 46 9.04 1.24 4.11
CA ALA A 46 8.98 0.11 5.05
C ALA A 46 9.16 -1.22 4.32
N SER A 47 8.51 -1.41 3.16
CA SER A 47 8.61 -2.67 2.40
C SER A 47 10.01 -2.96 1.85
N VAL A 48 10.88 -1.95 1.76
CA VAL A 48 12.28 -2.12 1.32
C VAL A 48 13.28 -1.93 2.45
N GLY A 49 12.82 -1.96 3.71
CA GLY A 49 13.70 -1.82 4.88
C GLY A 49 14.36 -0.45 5.02
N ARG A 50 13.79 0.59 4.42
CA ARG A 50 14.31 1.97 4.43
C ARG A 50 13.58 2.89 5.41
N LEU A 51 12.86 2.30 6.37
CA LEU A 51 12.18 3.04 7.44
C LEU A 51 12.93 2.85 8.76
N ASN A 52 13.32 3.96 9.38
CA ASN A 52 13.99 3.94 10.68
C ASN A 52 12.96 3.96 11.82
N LYS A 53 13.32 3.30 12.93
CA LYS A 53 12.55 3.41 14.18
C LYS A 53 12.67 4.83 14.73
N PHE A 54 11.56 5.41 15.16
CA PHE A 54 11.56 6.70 15.84
C PHE A 54 12.23 6.57 17.22
N GLY A 55 13.21 7.43 17.53
CA GLY A 55 13.95 7.42 18.80
C GLY A 55 15.11 6.42 18.86
N ALA A 56 15.67 6.02 17.71
CA ALA A 56 16.92 5.25 17.61
C ALA A 56 18.13 6.18 17.41
#